data_AF-A0A923Y724-F1
#
_entry.id   AF-A0A923Y724-F1
#
_cell.length_a   1.000
_cell.length_b   1.000
_cell.length_c   1.000
_cell.angle_alpha   90.00
_cell.angle_beta   90.00
_cell.angle_gamma   90.00
#
_symmetry.space_group_name_H-M   'P 1'
#
loop_
_entity.id
_entity.type
_entity.pdbx_description
1 polymer ?
#
loop_
_entity_poly.entity_id
_entity_poly.type
_entity_poly.pdbx_seq_one_letter_code
_entity_poly.pdbx_strand_id
1 'polypeptide(L)'
;MSPTLFAIATTQTLRHLAAQDPDNAHLNAALRHLAKWRSEMLSRTLIARSGTCVQSGPFQGMDYAIRAAEGSATARLLGVYEASLAPIIEGIIARAYPVVVDIGCAEGYYAVGLARRMPASRILARD
;
A
#
# COMPACT_ATOMS: atom_id res chain seq x y z
N MET A 1 1.45 25.60 0.36
CA MET A 1 0.70 24.38 0.77
C MET A 1 0.66 24.32 2.28
N SER A 2 -0.52 24.29 2.89
CA SER A 2 -0.66 24.09 4.33
C SER A 2 -0.15 22.69 4.72
N PRO A 3 0.51 22.54 5.89
CA PRO A 3 1.01 21.23 6.33
C PRO A 3 -0.16 20.26 6.55
N THR A 4 0.02 19.00 6.17
CA THR A 4 -1.00 17.96 6.40
C THR A 4 -1.12 17.65 7.90
N LEU A 5 -2.30 17.22 8.35
CA LEU A 5 -2.49 16.76 9.74
C LEU A 5 -1.46 15.68 10.13
N PHE A 6 -1.11 14.80 9.19
CA PHE A 6 -0.10 13.76 9.42
C PHE A 6 1.31 14.31 9.61
N ALA A 7 1.69 15.35 8.85
CA ALA A 7 2.95 16.04 9.04
C ALA A 7 3.01 16.74 10.41
N ILE A 8 1.93 17.43 10.80
CA ILE A 8 1.82 18.09 12.12
C ILE A 8 1.97 17.07 13.25
N ALA A 9 1.21 15.98 13.20
CA ALA A 9 1.27 14.92 14.20
C ALA A 9 2.67 14.28 14.27
N THR A 10 3.29 13.99 13.12
CA THR A 10 4.66 13.46 13.07
C THR A 10 5.66 14.42 13.72
N THR A 11 5.58 15.71 13.43
CA THR A 11 6.45 16.73 14.06
C THR A 11 6.26 16.79 15.57
N GLN A 12 5.03 16.71 16.07
CA GLN A 12 4.75 16.70 17.51
C GLN A 12 5.37 15.47 18.19
N THR A 13 5.20 14.28 17.61
CA THR A 13 5.82 13.05 18.12
C THR A 13 7.34 13.15 18.13
N LEU A 14 7.95 13.68 17.06
CA LEU A 14 9.41 13.83 16.99
C LEU A 14 9.94 14.81 18.04
N ARG A 15 9.22 15.90 18.31
CA ARG A 15 9.59 16.83 19.40
C ARG A 15 9.55 16.16 20.76
N HIS A 16 8.55 15.30 21.01
CA HIS A 16 8.45 14.55 22.25
C HIS A 16 9.62 13.56 22.40
N LEU A 17 9.94 12.80 21.35
CA LEU A 17 11.05 11.85 21.35
C LEU A 17 12.41 12.55 21.52
N ALA A 18 12.62 13.69 20.86
CA ALA A 18 13.86 14.45 20.95
C ALA A 18 14.08 15.14 22.31
N ALA A 19 13.05 15.22 23.14
CA ALA A 19 13.15 15.74 24.52
C ALA A 19 13.57 14.67 25.54
N GLN A 20 13.68 13.40 25.13
CA GLN A 20 14.20 12.31 25.96
C GLN A 20 15.72 12.15 25.77
N ASP A 21 16.36 11.36 26.64
CA ASP A 21 17.78 11.06 26.51
C ASP A 21 18.07 10.31 25.20
N PRO A 22 19.18 10.64 24.51
CA PRO A 22 19.51 10.05 23.23
C PRO A 22 19.96 8.59 23.42
N ASP A 23 19.05 7.66 23.15
CA ASP A 23 19.34 6.23 23.09
C ASP A 23 18.87 5.60 21.76
N ASN A 24 19.31 4.36 21.52
CA ASN A 24 18.95 3.64 20.30
C ASN A 24 17.44 3.38 20.19
N ALA A 25 16.70 3.25 21.30
CA ALA A 25 15.26 3.01 21.28
C ALA A 25 14.50 4.26 20.79
N HIS A 26 14.83 5.44 21.31
CA HIS A 26 14.27 6.71 20.89
C HIS A 26 14.62 7.05 19.44
N LEU A 27 15.87 6.83 19.02
CA LEU A 27 16.29 7.04 17.63
C LEU A 27 15.55 6.10 16.66
N ASN A 28 15.38 4.82 17.03
CA ASN A 28 14.61 3.87 16.22
C ASN A 28 13.12 4.22 16.15
N ALA A 29 12.54 4.72 17.25
CA ALA A 29 11.17 5.21 17.26
C ALA A 29 11.02 6.42 16.33
N ALA A 30 11.92 7.39 16.41
CA ALA A 30 11.92 8.57 15.54
C ALA A 30 12.05 8.17 14.06
N LEU A 31 12.97 7.25 13.75
CA LEU A 31 13.14 6.71 12.40
C LEU A 31 11.86 6.06 11.88
N ARG A 32 11.16 5.28 12.70
CA ARG A 32 9.88 4.65 12.34
C ARG A 32 8.81 5.69 11.98
N HIS A 33 8.70 6.76 12.75
CA HIS A 33 7.75 7.85 12.45
C HIS A 33 8.11 8.59 11.16
N LEU A 34 9.40 8.91 10.96
CA LEU A 34 9.89 9.54 9.73
C LEU A 34 9.69 8.64 8.50
N ALA A 35 9.92 7.34 8.62
CA ALA A 35 9.70 6.38 7.53
C ALA A 35 8.21 6.31 7.12
N LYS A 36 7.29 6.28 8.09
CA LYS A 36 5.84 6.32 7.82
C LYS A 36 5.43 7.63 7.13
N TRP A 37 5.91 8.77 7.64
CA TRP A 37 5.70 10.07 6.99
C TRP A 37 6.22 10.11 5.56
N ARG A 38 7.41 9.56 5.33
CA ARG A 38 8.02 9.51 3.99
C ARG A 38 7.22 8.62 3.04
N SER A 39 6.76 7.45 3.49
CA SER A 39 5.91 6.55 2.68
C SER A 39 4.61 7.24 2.27
N GLU A 40 3.91 7.88 3.21
CA GLU A 40 2.69 8.65 2.94
C GLU A 40 2.95 9.80 1.95
N MET A 41 4.06 10.54 2.11
CA MET A 41 4.44 11.59 1.18
C MET A 41 4.62 11.04 -0.24
N LEU A 42 5.35 9.94 -0.40
CA LEU A 42 5.59 9.33 -1.71
C LEU A 42 4.29 8.85 -2.35
N SER A 43 3.40 8.21 -1.60
CA SER A 43 2.07 7.80 -2.07
C SER A 43 1.25 9.01 -2.54
N ARG A 44 1.19 10.09 -1.74
CA ARG A 44 0.49 11.33 -2.13
C ARG A 44 1.06 11.97 -3.38
N THR A 45 2.38 12.03 -3.50
CA THR A 45 3.05 12.55 -4.70
C THR A 45 2.70 11.71 -5.92
N LEU A 46 2.63 10.39 -5.78
CA LEU A 46 2.26 9.50 -6.86
C LEU A 46 0.80 9.72 -7.30
N ILE A 47 -0.12 9.82 -6.34
CA ILE A 47 -1.54 10.08 -6.60
C ILE A 47 -1.74 11.44 -7.28
N ALA A 48 -1.07 12.48 -6.80
CA ALA A 48 -1.17 13.81 -7.38
C ALA A 48 -0.64 13.87 -8.82
N ARG A 49 0.31 13.01 -9.19
CA ARG A 49 0.92 12.99 -10.52
C ARG A 49 0.21 12.08 -11.51
N SER A 50 -0.27 10.92 -11.04
CA SER A 50 -0.72 9.81 -11.90
C SER A 50 -2.13 9.32 -11.59
N GLY A 51 -2.81 9.92 -10.60
CA GLY A 51 -4.11 9.44 -10.12
C GLY A 51 -4.01 8.21 -9.22
N THR A 52 -5.14 7.59 -8.94
CA THR A 52 -5.28 6.46 -8.01
C THR A 52 -5.20 5.09 -8.69
N CYS A 53 -5.03 5.05 -10.01
CA CYS A 53 -4.94 3.80 -10.75
C CYS A 53 -3.57 3.13 -10.59
N VAL A 54 -3.58 1.81 -10.43
CA VAL A 54 -2.38 0.98 -10.49
C VAL A 54 -1.72 1.11 -11.86
N GLN A 55 -0.44 1.48 -11.88
CA GLN A 55 0.26 1.91 -13.10
C GLN A 55 0.85 0.76 -13.93
N SER A 56 1.18 -0.37 -13.30
CA SER A 56 1.77 -1.52 -14.00
C SER A 56 1.42 -2.85 -13.31
N GLY A 57 2.00 -3.95 -13.81
CA GLY A 57 1.81 -5.27 -13.22
C GLY A 57 0.42 -5.87 -13.49
N PRO A 58 0.11 -7.00 -12.83
CA PRO A 58 -1.08 -7.80 -13.16
C PRO A 58 -2.40 -7.06 -12.89
N PHE A 59 -2.38 -6.02 -12.08
CA PHE A 59 -3.58 -5.24 -11.79
C PHE A 59 -3.52 -3.83 -12.36
N GLN A 60 -2.73 -3.58 -13.40
CA GLN A 60 -2.72 -2.30 -14.12
C GLN A 60 -4.15 -1.84 -14.46
N GLY A 61 -4.42 -0.55 -14.23
CA GLY A 61 -5.72 0.09 -14.44
C GLY A 61 -6.75 -0.16 -13.33
N MET A 62 -6.38 -0.87 -12.25
CA MET A 62 -7.23 -0.95 -11.06
C MET A 62 -7.29 0.41 -10.38
N ASP A 63 -8.47 0.98 -10.16
CA ASP A 63 -8.59 2.10 -9.24
C ASP A 63 -8.31 1.62 -7.81
N TYR A 64 -7.30 2.22 -7.17
CA TYR A 64 -6.85 1.89 -5.83
C TYR A 64 -6.88 3.16 -4.95
N ALA A 65 -8.05 3.81 -4.89
CA ALA A 65 -8.30 5.06 -4.17
C ALA A 65 -8.42 4.90 -2.64
N ILE A 66 -7.79 3.88 -2.06
CA ILE A 66 -7.85 3.58 -0.63
C ILE A 66 -6.55 3.96 0.06
N ARG A 67 -6.67 4.45 1.29
CA ARG A 67 -5.51 4.76 2.12
C ARG A 67 -4.95 3.46 2.69
N ALA A 68 -3.76 3.04 2.25
CA ALA A 68 -3.12 1.87 2.85
C ALA A 68 -2.73 2.17 4.30
N ALA A 69 -3.02 1.25 5.21
CA ALA A 69 -2.67 1.37 6.62
C ALA A 69 -1.20 1.00 6.89
N GLU A 70 -0.60 0.17 6.03
CA GLU A 70 0.69 -0.51 6.33
C GLU A 70 1.88 -0.09 5.45
N GLY A 71 1.81 1.06 4.78
CA GLY A 71 3.00 1.65 4.13
C GLY A 71 3.40 1.03 2.78
N SER A 72 2.57 0.17 2.21
CA SER A 72 2.77 -0.47 0.89
C SER A 72 2.02 0.22 -0.26
N ALA A 73 1.30 1.32 0.01
CA ALA A 73 0.50 2.06 -0.99
C ALA A 73 1.29 2.40 -2.26
N THR A 74 2.52 2.92 -2.11
CA THR A 74 3.36 3.30 -3.25
C THR A 74 3.69 2.09 -4.13
N ALA A 75 4.09 0.96 -3.55
CA ALA A 75 4.39 -0.25 -4.30
C ALA A 75 3.16 -0.80 -5.03
N ARG A 76 2.00 -0.81 -4.36
CA ARG A 76 0.73 -1.26 -4.94
C ARG A 76 0.28 -0.36 -6.11
N LEU A 77 0.33 0.96 -5.94
CA LEU A 77 0.00 1.95 -6.99
C LEU A 77 0.98 1.89 -8.17
N LEU A 78 2.26 1.64 -7.93
CA LEU A 78 3.23 1.42 -9.01
C LEU A 78 3.01 0.08 -9.73
N GLY A 79 2.33 -0.88 -9.09
CA GLY A 79 2.16 -2.22 -9.64
C GLY A 79 3.31 -3.19 -9.35
N VAL A 80 4.15 -2.85 -8.36
CA VAL A 80 5.37 -3.59 -8.01
C VAL A 80 5.30 -4.22 -6.61
N TYR A 81 4.13 -4.23 -5.99
CA TYR A 81 3.90 -4.95 -4.75
C TYR A 81 4.13 -6.44 -4.99
N GLU A 82 5.09 -7.02 -4.25
CA GLU A 82 5.54 -8.41 -4.41
C GLU A 82 5.83 -8.76 -5.87
N ALA A 83 6.56 -7.91 -6.58
CA ALA A 83 6.77 -8.01 -8.03
C ALA A 83 7.24 -9.39 -8.54
N SER A 84 7.96 -10.16 -7.73
CA SER A 84 8.36 -11.54 -8.06
C SER A 84 7.17 -12.49 -8.24
N LEU A 85 6.03 -12.21 -7.63
CA LEU A 85 4.79 -12.99 -7.77
C LEU A 85 4.02 -12.68 -9.05
N ALA A 86 4.35 -11.60 -9.77
CA ALA A 86 3.60 -11.18 -10.96
C ALA A 86 3.38 -12.30 -12.00
N PRO A 87 4.40 -13.13 -12.35
CA PRO A 87 4.18 -14.26 -13.27
C PRO A 87 3.24 -15.33 -12.71
N ILE A 88 3.26 -15.58 -11.40
CA ILE A 88 2.39 -16.55 -10.73
C ILE A 88 0.94 -16.05 -10.75
N ILE A 89 0.74 -14.76 -10.45
CA ILE A 89 -0.57 -14.12 -10.48
C ILE A 89 -1.17 -14.14 -11.89
N GLU A 90 -0.38 -13.84 -12.92
CA GLU A 90 -0.84 -13.97 -14.32
C GLU A 90 -1.21 -15.43 -14.67
N GLY A 91 -0.46 -16.42 -14.16
CA GLY A 91 -0.82 -17.83 -14.32
C GLY A 91 -2.15 -18.20 -13.65
N ILE A 92 -2.43 -17.67 -12.44
CA ILE A 92 -3.70 -17.85 -11.74
C ILE A 92 -4.85 -17.21 -12.53
N ILE A 93 -4.65 -15.99 -13.05
CA ILE A 93 -5.63 -15.28 -13.87
C ILE A 93 -5.95 -16.07 -15.13
N ALA A 94 -4.93 -16.53 -15.86
CA ALA A 94 -5.09 -17.31 -17.09
C ALA A 94 -5.79 -18.64 -16.85
N ARG A 95 -5.53 -19.29 -15.70
CA ARG A 95 -6.20 -20.54 -15.32
C ARG A 95 -7.68 -20.35 -14.98
N ALA A 96 -8.11 -19.13 -14.65
CA ALA A 96 -9.51 -18.76 -14.44
C ALA A 96 -10.25 -19.70 -13.46
N TYR A 97 -9.66 -19.94 -12.28
CA TYR A 97 -10.30 -20.79 -11.26
C TYR A 97 -11.72 -20.30 -10.92
N PRO A 98 -12.71 -21.20 -10.78
CA PRO A 98 -14.09 -20.79 -10.50
C PRO A 98 -14.26 -20.15 -9.13
N VAL A 99 -13.37 -20.47 -8.18
CA VAL A 99 -13.33 -19.87 -6.84
C VAL A 99 -11.89 -19.57 -6.46
N VAL A 100 -11.65 -18.37 -5.93
CA VAL A 100 -10.37 -17.96 -5.32
C VAL A 100 -10.64 -17.42 -3.94
N VAL A 101 -9.82 -17.81 -2.96
CA VAL A 101 -9.91 -17.33 -1.57
C VAL A 101 -8.62 -16.56 -1.25
N ASP A 102 -8.76 -15.26 -1.04
CA ASP A 102 -7.68 -14.35 -0.62
C ASP A 102 -7.71 -14.22 0.91
N ILE A 103 -6.74 -14.82 1.59
CA ILE A 103 -6.61 -14.85 3.06
C ILE A 103 -5.56 -13.82 3.47
N GLY A 104 -5.87 -13.00 4.48
CA GLY A 104 -5.04 -11.84 4.81
C GLY A 104 -5.16 -10.77 3.74
N CYS A 105 -6.39 -10.55 3.24
CA CYS A 105 -6.61 -9.71 2.05
C CYS A 105 -6.28 -8.24 2.29
N ALA A 106 -6.13 -7.82 3.56
CA ALA A 106 -5.85 -6.46 3.98
C ALA A 106 -6.76 -5.47 3.23
N GLU A 107 -6.18 -4.47 2.56
CA GLU A 107 -6.92 -3.48 1.79
C GLU A 107 -7.32 -3.96 0.37
N GLY A 108 -7.33 -5.27 0.12
CA GLY A 108 -7.97 -5.88 -1.05
C GLY A 108 -7.21 -5.76 -2.37
N TYR A 109 -5.89 -5.53 -2.36
CA TYR A 109 -5.10 -5.40 -3.60
C TYR A 109 -5.23 -6.63 -4.50
N TYR A 110 -5.08 -7.83 -3.93
CA TYR A 110 -5.25 -9.08 -4.66
C TYR A 110 -6.71 -9.41 -4.91
N ALA A 111 -7.58 -9.40 -3.89
CA ALA A 111 -9.00 -9.67 -4.03
C ALA A 111 -9.68 -8.85 -5.14
N VAL A 112 -9.53 -7.51 -5.12
CA VAL A 112 -10.15 -6.62 -6.12
C VAL A 112 -9.47 -6.78 -7.48
N GLY A 113 -8.14 -6.93 -7.49
CA GLY A 113 -7.36 -7.14 -8.70
C GLY A 113 -7.79 -8.39 -9.46
N LEU A 114 -7.91 -9.50 -8.74
CA LEU A 114 -8.37 -10.79 -9.26
C LEU A 114 -9.84 -10.74 -9.67
N ALA A 115 -10.72 -10.12 -8.88
CA ALA A 115 -12.13 -9.98 -9.26
C ALA A 115 -12.32 -9.24 -10.58
N ARG A 116 -11.50 -8.21 -10.85
CA ARG A 116 -11.53 -7.48 -12.12
C ARG A 116 -10.97 -8.32 -13.29
N ARG A 117 -9.87 -9.03 -13.06
CA ARG A 117 -9.18 -9.82 -14.10
C ARG A 117 -9.89 -11.15 -14.39
N MET A 118 -10.71 -11.65 -13.47
CA MET A 118 -11.41 -12.93 -13.53
C MET A 118 -12.91 -12.75 -13.23
N PRO A 119 -13.69 -12.07 -14.09
CA PRO A 119 -15.06 -11.65 -13.79
C PRO A 119 -16.07 -12.81 -13.62
N ALA A 120 -15.76 -14.00 -14.13
CA ALA A 120 -16.58 -15.20 -13.96
C ALA A 120 -16.26 -15.98 -12.67
N SER A 121 -15.18 -15.63 -11.98
CA SER A 121 -14.71 -16.31 -10.78
C SER A 121 -15.35 -15.72 -9.52
N ARG A 122 -15.65 -16.59 -8.55
CA ARG A 122 -16.05 -16.14 -7.22
C ARG A 122 -14.81 -15.84 -6.37
N ILE A 123 -14.57 -14.57 -6.09
CA ILE A 123 -13.47 -14.13 -5.23
C ILE A 123 -13.97 -13.91 -3.80
N LEU A 124 -13.35 -14.58 -2.83
CA LEU A 124 -13.68 -14.47 -1.41
C LEU A 124 -12.49 -13.89 -0.65
N ALA A 125 -12.69 -12.76 0.03
CA ALA A 125 -11.65 -12.10 0.81
C ALA A 125 -11.91 -12.32 2.32
N ARG A 126 -10.87 -12.66 3.09
CA ARG A 126 -10.94 -12.85 4.55
C ARG A 126 -9.70 -12.24 5.20
N ASP A 127 -9.90 -11.50 6.29
CA ASP A 127 -8.86 -10.85 7.11
C ASP A 127 -9.30 -10.90 8.58
#